data_AF-A0A1G2R115-F1
#
_entry.id   AF-A0A1G2R115-F1
#
_cell.length_a   1.000
_cell.length_b   1.000
_cell.length_c   1.000
_cell.angle_alpha   90.00
_cell.angle_beta   90.00
_cell.angle_gamma   90.00
#
_symmetry.space_group_name_H-M   'P 1'
#
loop_
_entity.id
_entity.type
_entity.pdbx_description
1 polymer ?
#
loop_
_entity_poly.entity_id
_entity_poly.type
_entity_poly.pdbx_seq_one_letter_code
_entity_poly.pdbx_strand_id
1 'polypeptide(L)'
;MVSSTKRVGILGNGEVGKAIAKFYKKPRIKDLKRDDGLSGVDVLHVCIPWSSSFEGVVGREIRKAQPKLTIIHSTVAPGTAKRIIQKLPAGLKSVVHSPIRGIHPHLYKSVKTFVKYIGAEDQKVGNKAKKHLESVGMKCRVVTPASTTELGKLLDTTYYGLVIAWHGEMAKMCRELGADFEEAVSEFNKTYNEGYTKLGKKNVVRPVLFPPTKGIGGHCVIQNSEILKGFFKSKALDLVLQYKPRKHGDA
;
A
#
# COMPACT_ATOMS: atom_id res chain seq x y z
N MET A 1 7.97 -25.99 -0.99
CA MET A 1 7.47 -24.88 -0.14
C MET A 1 8.17 -24.95 1.21
N VAL A 2 9.04 -23.99 1.51
CA VAL A 2 9.62 -23.87 2.86
C VAL A 2 8.50 -23.38 3.79
N SER A 3 8.08 -24.23 4.72
CA SER A 3 7.04 -23.92 5.70
C SER A 3 7.69 -23.28 6.91
N SER A 4 7.39 -22.01 7.19
CA SER A 4 7.71 -21.41 8.48
C SER A 4 7.07 -22.25 9.59
N THR A 5 7.84 -22.65 10.60
CA THR A 5 7.36 -23.40 11.78
C THR A 5 6.61 -22.52 12.79
N LYS A 6 6.56 -21.20 12.54
CA LYS A 6 5.93 -20.22 13.41
C LYS A 6 4.41 -20.30 13.32
N ARG A 7 3.72 -20.10 14.45
CA ARG A 7 2.26 -19.92 14.47
C ARG A 7 1.92 -18.54 13.94
N VAL A 8 1.12 -18.47 12.89
CA VAL A 8 0.80 -17.20 12.20
C VAL A 8 -0.66 -16.82 12.42
N GLY A 9 -0.87 -15.57 12.82
CA GLY A 9 -2.18 -14.93 12.90
C GLY A 9 -2.37 -13.90 11.79
N ILE A 10 -3.55 -13.82 11.21
CA ILE A 10 -3.96 -12.80 10.24
C ILE A 10 -5.16 -12.05 10.82
N LEU A 11 -5.01 -10.74 11.05
CA LEU A 11 -6.09 -9.85 11.45
C LEU A 11 -6.64 -9.14 10.20
N GLY A 12 -7.85 -9.48 9.80
CA GLY A 12 -8.54 -9.04 8.58
C GLY A 12 -8.48 -10.10 7.48
N ASN A 13 -9.64 -10.51 6.95
CA ASN A 13 -9.81 -11.53 5.92
C ASN A 13 -10.35 -10.96 4.59
N GLY A 14 -10.07 -9.67 4.34
CA GLY A 14 -10.27 -9.03 3.04
C GLY A 14 -9.27 -9.52 1.98
N GLU A 15 -9.18 -8.83 0.85
CA GLU A 15 -8.30 -9.22 -0.27
C GLU A 15 -6.82 -9.34 0.15
N VAL A 16 -6.33 -8.37 0.94
CA VAL A 16 -4.96 -8.39 1.48
C VAL A 16 -4.75 -9.58 2.42
N GLY A 17 -5.67 -9.78 3.37
CA GLY A 17 -5.60 -10.87 4.34
C GLY A 17 -5.59 -12.24 3.67
N LYS A 18 -6.49 -12.46 2.70
CA LYS A 18 -6.55 -13.67 1.88
C LYS A 18 -5.26 -13.90 1.09
N ALA A 19 -4.67 -12.84 0.54
CA ALA A 19 -3.41 -12.95 -0.20
C ALA A 19 -2.23 -13.30 0.71
N ILE A 20 -2.13 -12.71 1.90
CA ILE A 20 -1.08 -13.01 2.88
C ILE A 20 -1.26 -14.41 3.46
N ALA A 21 -2.49 -14.84 3.75
CA ALA A 21 -2.78 -16.17 4.28
C ALA A 21 -2.26 -17.30 3.37
N LYS A 22 -2.27 -17.12 2.04
CA LYS A 22 -1.76 -18.09 1.05
C LYS A 22 -0.26 -18.40 1.18
N PHE A 23 0.51 -17.62 1.94
CA PHE A 23 1.93 -17.88 2.19
C PHE A 23 2.19 -18.83 3.37
N TYR A 24 1.17 -19.17 4.15
CA TYR A 24 1.32 -19.92 5.39
C TYR A 24 0.44 -21.17 5.41
N LYS A 25 0.92 -22.23 6.05
CA LYS A 25 0.13 -23.44 6.29
C LYS A 25 -0.76 -23.20 7.51
N LYS A 26 -2.09 -23.29 7.33
CA LYS A 26 -3.10 -23.17 8.41
C LYS A 26 -2.93 -21.92 9.31
N PRO A 27 -2.86 -20.69 8.78
CA PRO A 27 -2.84 -19.50 9.62
C PRO A 27 -4.18 -19.35 10.36
N ARG A 28 -4.13 -18.81 11.58
CA ARG A 28 -5.34 -18.42 12.31
C ARG A 28 -5.82 -17.07 11.81
N ILE A 29 -7.08 -16.97 11.42
CA ILE A 29 -7.65 -15.77 10.83
C ILE A 29 -8.70 -15.20 11.77
N LYS A 30 -8.65 -13.89 11.99
CA LYS A 30 -9.68 -13.13 12.69
C LYS A 30 -10.14 -11.95 11.85
N ASP A 31 -11.45 -11.83 11.67
CA ASP A 31 -12.16 -10.76 10.99
C ASP A 31 -13.58 -10.62 11.59
N LEU A 32 -14.39 -9.69 11.10
CA LEU A 32 -15.73 -9.42 11.65
C LEU A 32 -16.66 -10.65 11.68
N LYS A 33 -16.53 -11.58 10.73
CA LYS A 33 -17.39 -12.77 10.58
C LYS A 33 -16.65 -14.10 10.81
N ARG A 34 -15.39 -14.06 11.27
CA ARG A 34 -14.56 -15.25 11.49
C ARG A 34 -13.57 -14.99 12.61
N ASP A 35 -13.51 -15.85 13.62
CA ASP A 35 -12.51 -15.74 14.68
C ASP A 35 -11.93 -17.12 14.99
N ASP A 36 -10.77 -17.44 14.42
CA ASP A 36 -10.03 -18.67 14.72
C ASP A 36 -9.20 -18.55 16.03
N GLY A 37 -9.27 -17.40 16.71
CA GLY A 37 -8.45 -17.05 17.87
C GLY A 37 -7.01 -16.65 17.51
N LEU A 38 -6.53 -15.53 18.05
CA LEU A 38 -5.16 -15.04 17.80
C LEU A 38 -4.20 -15.28 18.96
N SER A 39 -4.64 -15.86 20.08
CA SER A 39 -3.79 -16.06 21.26
C SER A 39 -2.64 -17.04 20.98
N GLY A 40 -1.42 -16.62 21.33
CA GLY A 40 -0.22 -17.46 21.22
C GLY A 40 0.37 -17.56 19.82
N VAL A 41 -0.05 -16.73 18.86
CA VAL A 41 0.63 -16.66 17.55
C VAL A 41 2.02 -16.04 17.72
N ASP A 42 3.02 -16.54 17.00
CA ASP A 42 4.37 -15.99 17.03
C ASP A 42 4.48 -14.72 16.17
N VAL A 43 3.72 -14.66 15.07
CA VAL A 43 3.67 -13.49 14.17
C VAL A 43 2.22 -13.12 13.87
N LEU A 44 1.89 -11.84 14.06
CA LEU A 44 0.60 -11.26 13.72
C LEU A 44 0.72 -10.39 12.47
N HIS A 45 -0.01 -10.72 11.41
CA HIS A 45 -0.13 -9.88 10.21
C HIS A 45 -1.43 -9.06 10.29
N VAL A 46 -1.31 -7.74 10.23
CA VAL A 46 -2.46 -6.82 10.28
C VAL A 46 -2.82 -6.39 8.86
N CYS A 47 -4.05 -6.73 8.46
CA CYS A 47 -4.58 -6.57 7.10
C CYS A 47 -5.98 -5.92 7.08
N ILE A 48 -6.44 -5.34 8.19
CA ILE A 48 -7.71 -4.61 8.28
C ILE A 48 -7.62 -3.24 7.60
N PRO A 49 -8.72 -2.68 7.06
CA PRO A 49 -8.74 -1.33 6.51
C PRO A 49 -8.34 -0.27 7.55
N TRP A 50 -7.71 0.82 7.11
CA TRP A 50 -7.39 1.93 7.98
C TRP A 50 -8.62 2.78 8.30
N SER A 51 -8.68 3.26 9.54
CA SER A 51 -9.75 4.09 10.09
C SER A 51 -9.22 4.88 11.29
N SER A 52 -10.01 5.81 11.81
CA SER A 52 -9.69 6.53 13.05
C SER A 52 -9.51 5.60 14.26
N SER A 53 -10.18 4.45 14.28
CA SER A 53 -10.08 3.45 15.35
C SER A 53 -8.97 2.41 15.15
N PHE A 54 -8.25 2.45 14.03
CA PHE A 54 -7.27 1.44 13.63
C PHE A 54 -6.23 1.17 14.71
N GLU A 55 -5.61 2.21 15.27
CA GLU A 55 -4.58 2.07 16.31
C GLU A 55 -5.12 1.37 17.56
N GLY A 56 -6.35 1.72 17.97
CA GLY A 56 -7.00 1.12 19.14
C GLY A 56 -7.33 -0.35 18.92
N VAL A 57 -7.87 -0.69 17.75
CA VAL A 57 -8.17 -2.08 17.36
C VAL A 57 -6.89 -2.91 17.31
N VAL A 58 -5.87 -2.45 16.58
CA VAL A 58 -4.60 -3.17 16.44
C VAL A 58 -3.90 -3.34 17.79
N GLY A 59 -3.80 -2.28 18.58
CA GLY A 59 -3.18 -2.35 19.91
C GLY A 59 -3.88 -3.34 20.84
N ARG A 60 -5.22 -3.39 20.81
CA ARG A 60 -6.00 -4.38 21.58
C ARG A 60 -5.73 -5.80 21.11
N GLU A 61 -5.73 -6.07 19.81
CA GLU A 61 -5.49 -7.41 19.29
C GLU A 61 -4.03 -7.86 19.53
N ILE A 62 -3.05 -6.96 19.48
CA ILE A 62 -1.66 -7.25 19.88
C ILE A 62 -1.60 -7.67 21.36
N ARG A 63 -2.27 -6.94 22.27
CA ARG A 63 -2.32 -7.29 23.70
C ARG A 63 -2.99 -8.63 23.96
N LYS A 64 -4.05 -8.96 23.22
CA LYS A 64 -4.73 -10.26 23.35
C LYS A 64 -3.90 -11.42 22.77
N ALA A 65 -3.24 -11.19 21.64
CA ALA A 65 -2.49 -12.21 20.92
C ALA A 65 -1.10 -12.47 21.52
N GLN A 66 -0.49 -11.46 22.15
CA GLN A 66 0.90 -11.46 22.66
C GLN A 66 1.94 -11.94 21.61
N PRO A 67 1.93 -11.41 20.37
CA PRO A 67 2.80 -11.90 19.32
C PRO A 67 4.26 -11.45 19.54
N LYS A 68 5.22 -12.27 19.11
CA LYS A 68 6.65 -11.91 19.12
C LYS A 68 7.00 -10.90 18.04
N LEU A 69 6.14 -10.74 17.03
CA LEU A 69 6.31 -9.80 15.93
C LEU A 69 4.94 -9.44 15.34
N THR A 70 4.70 -8.15 15.12
CA THR A 70 3.53 -7.66 14.37
C THR A 70 3.99 -6.98 13.08
N ILE A 71 3.35 -7.33 11.96
CA ILE A 71 3.61 -6.76 10.63
C ILE A 71 2.33 -6.13 10.11
N ILE A 72 2.33 -4.81 9.95
CA ILE A 72 1.19 -4.05 9.42
C ILE A 72 1.30 -3.98 7.90
N HIS A 73 0.35 -4.62 7.20
CA HIS A 73 0.26 -4.62 5.73
C HIS A 73 -0.72 -3.60 5.17
N SER A 74 -1.64 -3.11 6.01
CA SER A 74 -2.59 -2.06 5.70
C SER A 74 -1.88 -0.78 5.26
N THR A 75 -2.46 -0.04 4.32
CA THR A 75 -2.02 1.35 4.08
C THR A 75 -2.47 2.19 5.26
N VAL A 76 -1.56 2.94 5.88
CA VAL A 76 -1.83 3.74 7.08
C VAL A 76 -1.23 5.14 6.95
N ALA A 77 -1.74 6.07 7.75
CA ALA A 77 -1.16 7.41 7.84
C ALA A 77 0.26 7.40 8.44
N PRO A 78 1.12 8.38 8.10
CA PRO A 78 2.45 8.48 8.69
C PRO A 78 2.43 8.57 10.23
N GLY A 79 3.36 7.86 10.85
CA GLY A 79 3.53 7.75 12.30
C GLY A 79 2.62 6.73 12.98
N THR A 80 1.75 6.01 12.25
CA THR A 80 0.82 5.04 12.86
C THR A 80 1.54 3.93 13.61
N ALA A 81 2.56 3.30 13.03
CA ALA A 81 3.32 2.24 13.69
C ALA A 81 3.99 2.74 14.98
N LYS A 82 4.62 3.92 14.94
CA LYS A 82 5.26 4.55 16.12
C LYS A 82 4.26 4.81 17.23
N ARG A 83 3.08 5.38 16.93
CA ARG A 83 2.01 5.63 17.92
C ARG A 83 1.46 4.34 18.52
N ILE A 84 1.34 3.27 17.74
CA ILE A 84 0.97 1.95 18.25
C ILE A 84 2.03 1.45 19.23
N ILE A 85 3.32 1.48 18.85
CA ILE A 85 4.45 1.04 19.70
C ILE A 85 4.48 1.78 21.04
N GLN A 86 4.25 3.10 21.03
CA GLN A 86 4.25 3.93 22.24
C GLN A 86 3.14 3.53 23.23
N LYS A 87 2.01 3.02 22.75
CA LYS A 87 0.86 2.58 23.57
C LYS A 87 0.95 1.10 24.00
N LEU A 88 2.00 0.38 23.61
CA LEU A 88 2.19 -1.04 23.92
C LEU A 88 3.19 -1.24 25.08
N PRO A 89 3.01 -2.28 25.90
CA PRO A 89 3.98 -2.65 26.93
C PRO A 89 5.31 -3.09 26.30
N ALA A 90 6.41 -2.99 27.04
CA ALA A 90 7.78 -3.18 26.53
C ALA A 90 7.96 -4.48 25.71
N GLY A 91 7.40 -5.61 26.20
CA GLY A 91 7.50 -6.91 25.53
C GLY A 91 6.77 -7.04 24.18
N LEU A 92 5.91 -6.08 23.81
CA LEU A 92 5.08 -6.13 22.60
C LEU A 92 5.44 -5.07 21.55
N LYS A 93 6.56 -4.37 21.73
CA LYS A 93 6.99 -3.27 20.86
C LYS A 93 7.61 -3.71 19.51
N SER A 94 7.68 -5.00 19.24
CA SER A 94 8.15 -5.54 17.95
C SER A 94 7.07 -5.37 16.86
N VAL A 95 6.89 -4.15 16.38
CA VAL A 95 5.92 -3.78 15.33
C VAL A 95 6.65 -3.14 14.15
N VAL A 96 6.30 -3.55 12.94
CA VAL A 96 6.81 -2.97 11.69
C VAL A 96 5.67 -2.65 10.73
N HIS A 97 5.89 -1.72 9.82
CA HIS A 97 5.01 -1.49 8.68
C HIS A 97 5.62 -2.07 7.41
N SER A 98 4.84 -2.81 6.63
CA SER A 98 5.26 -3.41 5.36
C SER A 98 4.07 -3.44 4.39
N PRO A 99 3.77 -2.32 3.74
CA PRO A 99 2.52 -2.14 2.99
C PRO A 99 2.45 -3.06 1.77
N ILE A 100 1.24 -3.40 1.35
CA ILE A 100 1.02 -4.15 0.11
C ILE A 100 1.25 -3.25 -1.11
N ARG A 101 2.01 -3.77 -2.06
CA ARG A 101 2.15 -3.24 -3.43
C ARG A 101 1.70 -4.34 -4.39
N GLY A 102 0.91 -3.98 -5.40
CA GLY A 102 0.37 -4.97 -6.31
C GLY A 102 -0.88 -4.54 -7.05
N ILE A 103 -1.36 -5.48 -7.87
CA ILE A 103 -2.54 -5.34 -8.71
C ILE A 103 -3.64 -6.25 -8.16
N HIS A 104 -4.83 -5.68 -8.00
CA HIS A 104 -6.03 -6.44 -7.64
C HIS A 104 -6.64 -7.11 -8.89
N PRO A 105 -7.20 -8.32 -8.78
CA PRO A 105 -7.30 -9.16 -7.58
C PRO A 105 -6.05 -10.05 -7.33
N HIS A 106 -5.01 -9.94 -8.16
CA HIS A 106 -3.82 -10.83 -8.16
C HIS A 106 -2.76 -10.46 -7.10
N LEU A 107 -3.17 -10.18 -5.87
CA LEU A 107 -2.27 -9.75 -4.80
C LEU A 107 -1.25 -10.80 -4.38
N TYR A 108 -1.59 -12.10 -4.42
CA TYR A 108 -0.63 -13.16 -4.08
C TYR A 108 0.59 -13.17 -5.03
N LYS A 109 0.33 -13.09 -6.34
CA LYS A 109 1.38 -12.97 -7.36
C LYS A 109 2.16 -11.68 -7.16
N SER A 110 1.46 -10.57 -6.94
CA SER A 110 2.09 -9.27 -6.70
C SER A 110 3.05 -9.28 -5.52
N VAL A 111 2.66 -9.85 -4.37
CA VAL A 111 3.52 -9.93 -3.17
C VAL A 111 4.78 -10.77 -3.40
N LYS A 112 4.74 -11.76 -4.31
CA LYS A 112 5.95 -12.50 -4.72
C LYS A 112 6.85 -11.70 -5.66
N THR A 113 6.26 -10.88 -6.52
CA THR A 113 6.97 -10.13 -7.54
C THR A 113 7.67 -8.90 -6.98
N PHE A 114 6.96 -8.08 -6.19
CA PHE A 114 7.47 -6.82 -5.69
C PHE A 114 8.34 -7.00 -4.43
N VAL A 115 9.35 -6.14 -4.29
CA VAL A 115 10.09 -6.02 -3.03
C VAL A 115 9.16 -5.49 -1.94
N LYS A 116 9.04 -6.26 -0.85
CA LYS A 116 8.41 -5.88 0.41
C LYS A 116 9.35 -4.97 1.19
N TYR A 117 9.10 -3.67 1.14
CA TYR A 117 9.74 -2.73 2.05
C TYR A 117 9.20 -2.93 3.46
N ILE A 118 10.08 -2.87 4.45
CA ILE A 118 9.78 -3.06 5.87
C ILE A 118 10.29 -1.82 6.60
N GLY A 119 9.38 -0.94 6.98
CA GLY A 119 9.66 0.20 7.84
C GLY A 119 9.60 -0.21 9.30
N ALA A 120 10.67 0.06 10.05
CA ALA A 120 10.75 -0.21 11.48
C ALA A 120 11.31 0.99 12.23
N GLU A 121 10.95 1.14 13.51
CA GLU A 121 11.62 2.09 14.41
C GLU A 121 12.97 1.56 14.91
N ASP A 122 13.16 0.24 14.89
CA ASP A 122 14.38 -0.45 15.30
C ASP A 122 14.83 -1.43 14.20
N GLN A 123 16.10 -1.33 13.80
CA GLN A 123 16.68 -2.13 12.72
C GLN A 123 16.69 -3.64 13.03
N LYS A 124 16.88 -4.06 14.29
CA LYS A 124 16.84 -5.47 14.71
C LYS A 124 15.43 -6.03 14.55
N VAL A 125 14.40 -5.26 14.92
CA VAL A 125 12.99 -5.64 14.70
C VAL A 125 12.68 -5.73 13.20
N GLY A 126 13.16 -4.77 12.41
CA GLY A 126 13.06 -4.80 10.94
C GLY A 126 13.69 -6.06 10.33
N ASN A 127 14.89 -6.44 10.79
CA ASN A 127 15.57 -7.65 10.34
C ASN A 127 14.86 -8.95 10.77
N LYS A 128 14.22 -8.96 11.95
CA LYS A 128 13.37 -10.08 12.40
C LYS A 128 12.18 -10.27 11.46
N ALA A 129 11.55 -9.19 11.02
CA ALA A 129 10.48 -9.21 10.03
C ALA A 129 10.96 -9.63 8.64
N LYS A 130 12.12 -9.12 8.21
CA LYS A 130 12.77 -9.51 6.95
C LYS A 130 12.98 -11.02 6.91
N LYS A 131 13.64 -11.60 7.92
CA LYS A 131 13.86 -13.05 8.02
C LYS A 131 12.56 -13.85 7.97
N HIS A 132 11.50 -13.36 8.62
CA HIS A 132 10.18 -14.02 8.58
C HIS A 132 9.57 -14.01 7.18
N LEU A 133 9.51 -12.85 6.53
CA LEU A 133 8.89 -12.72 5.20
C LEU A 133 9.71 -13.42 4.11
N GLU A 134 11.05 -13.38 4.18
CA GLU A 134 11.93 -14.10 3.25
C GLU A 134 11.80 -15.62 3.40
N SER A 135 11.54 -16.14 4.61
CA SER A 135 11.34 -17.58 4.83
C SER A 135 10.14 -18.16 4.07
N VAL A 136 9.20 -17.32 3.63
CA VAL A 136 8.04 -17.70 2.80
C VAL A 136 8.16 -17.22 1.35
N GLY A 137 9.38 -16.85 0.92
CA GLY A 137 9.71 -16.55 -0.48
C GLY A 137 9.41 -15.12 -0.92
N MET A 138 9.25 -14.17 0.01
CA MET A 138 9.14 -12.74 -0.34
C MET A 138 10.54 -12.10 -0.46
N LYS A 139 10.71 -11.15 -1.38
CA LYS A 139 11.93 -10.32 -1.47
C LYS A 139 11.76 -9.12 -0.55
N CYS A 140 12.71 -8.85 0.35
CA CYS A 140 12.52 -7.83 1.38
C CYS A 140 13.67 -6.82 1.49
N ARG A 141 13.32 -5.57 1.82
CA ARG A 141 14.27 -4.50 2.16
C ARG A 141 13.81 -3.77 3.41
N VAL A 142 14.70 -3.63 4.39
CA VAL A 142 14.41 -2.89 5.63
C VAL A 142 14.79 -1.42 5.43
N VAL A 143 13.97 -0.52 5.96
CA VAL A 143 14.19 0.92 6.05
C VAL A 143 13.76 1.45 7.41
N THR A 144 14.29 2.59 7.80
CA THR A 144 14.05 3.24 9.09
C THR A 144 13.89 4.74 8.85
N PRO A 145 12.93 5.42 9.52
CA PRO A 145 11.92 4.90 10.45
C PRO A 145 10.74 4.18 9.76
N ALA A 146 9.75 3.70 10.54
CA ALA A 146 8.57 3.04 9.97
C ALA A 146 7.78 3.97 9.03
N SER A 147 7.76 5.27 9.36
CA SER A 147 7.11 6.31 8.57
C SER A 147 7.65 6.44 7.15
N THR A 148 8.87 5.97 6.86
CA THR A 148 9.39 5.89 5.49
C THR A 148 8.50 5.02 4.59
N THR A 149 8.03 3.88 5.08
CA THR A 149 7.14 3.00 4.30
C THR A 149 5.68 3.43 4.35
N GLU A 150 5.24 4.05 5.44
CA GLU A 150 3.88 4.62 5.56
C GLU A 150 3.71 5.74 4.53
N LEU A 151 4.65 6.70 4.51
CA LEU A 151 4.68 7.77 3.52
C LEU A 151 4.93 7.23 2.11
N GLY A 152 5.91 6.33 1.95
CA GLY A 152 6.26 5.78 0.64
C GLY A 152 5.09 5.11 -0.07
N LYS A 153 4.23 4.38 0.64
CA LYS A 153 3.03 3.76 0.06
C LYS A 153 2.04 4.81 -0.45
N LEU A 154 1.82 5.88 0.33
CA LEU A 154 0.90 6.94 -0.05
C LEU A 154 1.43 7.69 -1.28
N LEU A 155 2.70 8.08 -1.27
CA LEU A 155 3.36 8.75 -2.40
C LEU A 155 3.36 7.89 -3.67
N ASP A 156 3.63 6.58 -3.58
CA ASP A 156 3.63 5.65 -4.73
C ASP A 156 2.29 5.70 -5.47
N THR A 157 1.17 5.61 -4.73
CA THR A 157 -0.17 5.66 -5.32
C THR A 157 -0.60 7.06 -5.76
N THR A 158 -0.20 8.10 -5.02
CA THR A 158 -0.55 9.48 -5.34
C THR A 158 0.21 9.98 -6.56
N TYR A 159 1.46 9.56 -6.76
CA TYR A 159 2.19 9.82 -8.00
C TYR A 159 1.42 9.28 -9.21
N TYR A 160 0.97 8.01 -9.14
CA TYR A 160 0.14 7.44 -10.19
C TYR A 160 -1.16 8.23 -10.41
N GLY A 161 -1.83 8.62 -9.33
CA GLY A 161 -3.03 9.48 -9.40
C GLY A 161 -2.78 10.85 -10.04
N LEU A 162 -1.64 11.47 -9.76
CA LEU A 162 -1.25 12.75 -10.34
C LEU A 162 -1.04 12.62 -11.84
N VAL A 163 -0.39 11.55 -12.30
CA VAL A 163 -0.22 11.31 -13.73
C VAL A 163 -1.58 11.12 -14.41
N ILE A 164 -2.52 10.38 -13.81
CA ILE A 164 -3.88 10.24 -14.36
C ILE A 164 -4.61 11.60 -14.41
N ALA A 165 -4.59 12.36 -13.32
CA ALA A 165 -5.23 13.67 -13.25
C ALA A 165 -4.66 14.63 -14.30
N TRP A 166 -3.34 14.60 -14.51
CA TRP A 166 -2.68 15.36 -15.55
C TRP A 166 -3.12 14.95 -16.96
N HIS A 167 -3.37 13.65 -17.22
CA HIS A 167 -3.97 13.22 -18.50
C HIS A 167 -5.38 13.78 -18.69
N GLY A 168 -6.14 13.97 -17.60
CA GLY A 168 -7.41 14.69 -17.65
C GLY A 168 -7.25 16.16 -18.08
N GLU A 169 -6.25 16.87 -17.56
CA GLU A 169 -5.95 18.25 -17.97
C GLU A 169 -5.48 18.34 -19.42
N MET A 170 -4.58 17.44 -19.85
CA MET A 170 -4.14 17.37 -21.24
C MET A 170 -5.32 17.14 -22.19
N ALA A 171 -6.29 16.30 -21.82
CA ALA A 171 -7.49 16.10 -22.62
C ALA A 171 -8.39 17.34 -22.71
N LYS A 172 -8.42 18.21 -21.69
CA LYS A 172 -9.12 19.50 -21.78
C LYS A 172 -8.43 20.41 -22.79
N MET A 173 -7.11 20.53 -22.71
CA MET A 173 -6.31 21.34 -23.65
C MET A 173 -6.46 20.87 -25.10
N CYS A 174 -6.43 19.55 -25.34
CA CYS A 174 -6.66 18.99 -26.66
C CYS A 174 -8.04 19.38 -27.20
N ARG A 175 -9.11 19.30 -26.38
CA ARG A 175 -10.45 19.72 -26.80
C ARG A 175 -10.55 21.20 -27.09
N GLU A 176 -9.93 22.05 -26.29
CA GLU A 176 -9.92 23.51 -26.49
C GLU A 176 -9.24 23.90 -27.81
N LEU A 177 -8.22 23.15 -28.23
CA LEU A 177 -7.47 23.39 -29.46
C LEU A 177 -7.97 22.59 -30.67
N GLY A 178 -8.94 21.70 -30.50
CA GLY A 178 -9.38 20.77 -31.55
C GLY A 178 -8.33 19.71 -31.93
N ALA A 179 -7.35 19.44 -31.06
CA ALA A 179 -6.33 18.42 -31.27
C ALA A 179 -6.81 17.03 -30.85
N ASP A 180 -6.38 15.99 -31.55
CA ASP A 180 -6.62 14.60 -31.14
C ASP A 180 -5.71 14.20 -29.96
N PHE A 181 -6.30 13.61 -28.92
CA PHE A 181 -5.57 13.23 -27.71
C PHE A 181 -4.64 12.04 -27.94
N GLU A 182 -5.07 11.05 -28.73
CA GLU A 182 -4.26 9.87 -29.01
C GLU A 182 -2.99 10.29 -29.76
N GLU A 183 -3.13 11.16 -30.76
CA GLU A 183 -2.00 11.70 -31.51
C GLU A 183 -1.12 12.61 -30.65
N ALA A 184 -1.69 13.62 -29.97
CA ALA A 184 -0.91 14.62 -29.26
C ALA A 184 -0.27 14.13 -27.95
N VAL A 185 -0.84 13.11 -27.31
CA VAL A 185 -0.43 12.64 -25.98
C VAL A 185 -0.01 11.18 -25.99
N SER A 186 -0.87 10.26 -26.41
CA SER A 186 -0.58 8.82 -26.32
C SER A 186 0.59 8.43 -27.22
N GLU A 187 0.54 8.78 -28.51
CA GLU A 187 1.58 8.45 -29.50
C GLU A 187 2.89 9.18 -29.21
N PHE A 188 2.83 10.45 -28.83
CA PHE A 188 4.01 11.20 -28.35
C PHE A 188 4.64 10.55 -27.11
N ASN A 189 3.85 10.03 -26.18
CA ASN A 189 4.39 9.33 -25.00
C ASN A 189 5.01 7.98 -25.37
N LYS A 190 4.36 7.20 -26.24
CA LYS A 190 4.85 5.88 -26.70
C LYS A 190 6.19 6.01 -27.43
N THR A 191 6.25 6.84 -28.47
CA THR A 191 7.46 7.02 -29.29
C THR A 191 8.61 7.66 -28.51
N TYR A 192 8.32 8.61 -27.60
CA TYR A 192 9.30 9.14 -26.64
C TYR A 192 9.91 8.02 -25.78
N ASN A 193 9.07 7.17 -25.19
CA ASN A 193 9.53 6.07 -24.33
C ASN A 193 10.37 5.04 -25.09
N GLU A 194 9.97 4.71 -26.32
CA GLU A 194 10.75 3.83 -27.20
C GLU A 194 12.12 4.43 -27.51
N GLY A 195 12.17 5.72 -27.89
CA GLY A 195 13.41 6.44 -28.16
C GLY A 195 14.35 6.44 -26.96
N TYR A 196 13.89 6.87 -25.79
CA TYR A 196 14.73 6.88 -24.58
C TYR A 196 15.13 5.49 -24.10
N THR A 197 14.29 4.47 -24.32
CA THR A 197 14.66 3.08 -24.03
C THR A 197 15.81 2.61 -24.93
N LYS A 198 15.76 2.90 -26.24
CA LYS A 198 16.83 2.59 -27.21
C LYS A 198 18.13 3.31 -26.87
N LEU A 199 18.05 4.55 -26.36
CA LEU A 199 19.19 5.33 -25.88
C LEU A 199 19.70 4.90 -24.49
N GLY A 200 19.16 3.83 -23.90
CA GLY A 200 19.56 3.33 -22.58
C GLY A 200 19.12 4.22 -21.40
N LYS A 201 18.25 5.19 -21.62
CA LYS A 201 17.78 6.18 -20.64
C LYS A 201 16.42 5.80 -20.05
N LYS A 202 16.35 4.65 -19.38
CA LYS A 202 15.09 4.13 -18.79
C LYS A 202 14.52 5.00 -17.66
N ASN A 203 15.32 5.88 -17.06
CA ASN A 203 14.93 6.73 -15.93
C ASN A 203 13.98 7.88 -16.31
N VAL A 204 13.80 8.18 -17.60
CA VAL A 204 12.86 9.21 -18.07
C VAL A 204 11.61 8.61 -18.73
N VAL A 205 11.50 7.28 -18.79
CA VAL A 205 10.31 6.61 -19.32
C VAL A 205 9.11 7.01 -18.44
N ARG A 206 8.07 7.50 -19.11
CA ARG A 206 6.85 8.01 -18.48
C ARG A 206 5.69 7.04 -18.65
N PRO A 207 4.73 6.98 -17.71
CA PRO A 207 3.51 6.19 -17.91
C PRO A 207 2.73 6.68 -19.13
N VAL A 208 2.27 5.75 -19.98
CA VAL A 208 1.31 6.02 -21.06
C VAL A 208 -0.07 5.70 -20.49
N LEU A 209 -0.83 6.73 -20.12
CA LEU A 209 -2.16 6.61 -19.51
C LEU A 209 -3.22 7.33 -20.34
N PHE A 210 -4.46 7.28 -19.88
CA PHE A 210 -5.61 7.89 -20.54
C PHE A 210 -6.35 8.82 -19.58
N PRO A 211 -7.06 9.83 -20.11
CA PRO A 211 -7.87 10.72 -19.28
C PRO A 211 -8.96 9.91 -18.56
N PRO A 212 -9.19 10.17 -17.26
CA PRO A 212 -10.24 9.48 -16.53
C PRO A 212 -11.63 9.92 -17.02
N THR A 213 -12.48 8.96 -17.42
CA THR A 213 -13.83 9.26 -17.94
C THR A 213 -14.86 9.52 -16.83
N LYS A 214 -14.75 8.81 -15.71
CA LYS A 214 -15.67 8.92 -14.54
C LYS A 214 -14.91 9.31 -13.26
N GLY A 215 -13.78 10.00 -13.41
CA GLY A 215 -12.82 10.21 -12.35
C GLY A 215 -11.87 9.02 -12.13
N ILE A 216 -10.96 9.16 -11.18
CA ILE A 216 -9.96 8.15 -10.84
C ILE A 216 -10.64 7.02 -10.07
N GLY A 217 -10.82 5.88 -10.75
CA GLY A 217 -11.43 4.68 -10.18
C GLY A 217 -10.53 3.91 -9.21
N GLY A 218 -11.09 2.82 -8.68
CA GLY A 218 -10.44 1.97 -7.68
C GLY A 218 -10.45 2.59 -6.27
N HIS A 219 -9.98 1.82 -5.29
CA HIS A 219 -10.10 2.21 -3.88
C HIS A 219 -8.83 2.88 -3.32
N CYS A 220 -7.67 2.75 -3.97
CA CYS A 220 -6.41 3.19 -3.36
C CYS A 220 -6.05 4.66 -3.64
N VAL A 221 -6.19 5.13 -4.88
CA VAL A 221 -5.54 6.37 -5.32
C VAL A 221 -6.14 7.61 -4.63
N ILE A 222 -7.47 7.76 -4.68
CA ILE A 222 -8.15 8.88 -4.04
C ILE A 222 -8.01 8.81 -2.52
N GLN A 223 -8.28 7.66 -1.90
CA GLN A 223 -8.20 7.51 -0.44
C GLN A 223 -6.80 7.82 0.10
N ASN A 224 -5.75 7.37 -0.58
CA ASN A 224 -4.38 7.64 -0.15
C ASN A 224 -4.01 9.13 -0.31
N SER A 225 -4.51 9.79 -1.35
CA SER A 225 -4.34 11.24 -1.54
C SER A 225 -5.11 12.04 -0.48
N GLU A 226 -6.29 11.58 -0.05
CA GLU A 226 -7.03 12.18 1.07
C GLU A 226 -6.26 12.05 2.39
N ILE A 227 -5.66 10.88 2.64
CA ILE A 227 -4.77 10.69 3.80
C ILE A 227 -3.64 11.71 3.74
N LEU A 228 -2.91 11.83 2.62
CA LEU A 228 -1.82 12.81 2.49
C LEU A 228 -2.29 14.25 2.67
N LYS A 229 -3.46 14.61 2.15
CA LYS A 229 -4.02 15.96 2.25
C LYS A 229 -4.29 16.38 3.69
N GLY A 230 -4.58 15.42 4.58
CA GLY A 230 -4.69 15.66 6.02
C GLY A 230 -3.38 16.07 6.70
N PHE A 231 -2.21 15.80 6.08
CA PHE A 231 -0.89 16.12 6.63
C PHE A 231 -0.17 17.22 5.86
N PHE A 232 -0.47 17.42 4.57
CA PHE A 232 0.28 18.30 3.69
C PHE A 232 -0.63 19.15 2.80
N LYS A 233 -0.29 20.45 2.67
CA LYS A 233 -0.88 21.33 1.66
C LYS A 233 -0.08 21.20 0.36
N SER A 234 -0.74 20.81 -0.73
CA SER A 234 -0.11 20.68 -2.05
C SER A 234 -1.13 20.84 -3.16
N LYS A 235 -0.83 21.70 -4.14
CA LYS A 235 -1.65 21.86 -5.35
C LYS A 235 -1.74 20.57 -6.18
N ALA A 236 -0.71 19.73 -6.13
CA ALA A 236 -0.73 18.43 -6.80
C ALA A 236 -1.75 17.48 -6.16
N LEU A 237 -1.88 17.50 -4.82
CA LEU A 237 -2.92 16.74 -4.14
C LEU A 237 -4.32 17.28 -4.47
N ASP A 238 -4.47 18.60 -4.53
CA ASP A 238 -5.73 19.24 -4.92
C ASP A 238 -6.17 18.80 -6.33
N LEU A 239 -5.24 18.82 -7.29
CA LEU A 239 -5.51 18.34 -8.64
C LEU A 239 -5.96 16.88 -8.66
N VAL A 240 -5.28 15.98 -7.94
CA VAL A 240 -5.71 14.57 -7.88
C VAL A 240 -7.12 14.42 -7.32
N LEU A 241 -7.46 15.19 -6.28
CA LEU A 241 -8.76 15.09 -5.61
C LEU A 241 -9.90 15.73 -6.43
N GLN A 242 -9.61 16.67 -7.33
CA GLN A 242 -10.61 17.17 -8.29
C GLN A 242 -11.14 16.07 -9.22
N TYR A 243 -10.34 15.02 -9.47
CA TYR A 243 -10.74 13.86 -10.25
C TYR A 243 -11.35 12.73 -9.42
N LYS A 244 -11.79 13.00 -8.19
CA LYS A 244 -12.57 12.04 -7.40
C LYS A 244 -13.89 11.70 -8.14
N PRO A 245 -14.24 10.42 -8.31
CA PRO A 245 -15.52 10.05 -8.92
C PRO A 245 -16.70 10.68 -8.17
N ARG A 246 -17.62 11.30 -8.91
CA ARG A 246 -18.91 11.77 -8.36
C ARG A 246 -19.76 10.55 -7.99
N LYS A 247 -20.51 10.62 -6.89
CA LYS A 247 -21.46 9.55 -6.57
C LYS A 247 -22.63 9.65 -7.54
N HIS A 248 -23.25 8.52 -7.91
CA HIS A 248 -24.53 8.57 -8.61
C HIS A 248 -25.51 9.38 -7.77
N GLY A 249 -25.96 10.53 -8.29
CA GLY A 249 -26.84 11.48 -7.60
C GLY A 249 -26.32 12.91 -7.52
N ASP A 250 -25.04 13.16 -7.78
CA ASP A 250 -24.47 14.52 -7.79
C ASP A 250 -24.55 15.13 -9.22
N ALA A 251 -25.77 15.46 -9.65
CA ALA A 251 -26.05 16.31 -10.82
C ALA A 251 -26.59 17.66 -10.34
#